data_AF-A0A521XL75-F1
#
_entry.id   AF-A0A521XL75-F1
#
_cell.length_a   1.000
_cell.length_b   1.000
_cell.length_c   1.000
_cell.angle_alpha   90.00
_cell.angle_beta   90.00
_cell.angle_gamma   90.00
#
_symmetry.space_group_name_H-M   'P 1'
#
loop_
_entity.id
_entity.type
_entity.pdbx_description
1 polymer ?
#
loop_
_entity_poly.entity_id
_entity_poly.type
_entity_poly.pdbx_seq_one_letter_code
_entity_poly.pdbx_strand_id
1 'polypeptide(L)'
;MVQERAAPDAMSLFAPEMAENPKVEEERRLASREEIDERNRQFLVAAERDGIRLAAVMIEEDACSACRVLILAYEFRDLPALPLQACRRLGGRLCWYVPLPDR
;
A
#
# COMPACT_ATOMS: atom_id res chain seq x y z
N MET A 1 -47.79 41.40 -16.72
CA MET A 1 -47.73 40.51 -17.90
C MET A 1 -46.33 39.89 -17.87
N VAL A 2 -46.14 38.69 -17.29
CA VAL A 2 -46.24 37.34 -17.93
C VAL A 2 -45.28 37.27 -19.14
N GLN A 3 -44.04 36.77 -18.96
CA GLN A 3 -43.56 35.38 -19.16
C GLN A 3 -43.62 34.87 -20.60
N GLU A 4 -42.47 34.40 -21.11
CA GLU A 4 -42.21 33.13 -21.86
C GLU A 4 -40.78 33.22 -22.46
N ARG A 5 -39.74 32.64 -21.85
CA ARG A 5 -39.20 31.26 -21.96
C ARG A 5 -38.89 30.77 -23.39
N ALA A 6 -37.60 30.56 -23.66
CA ALA A 6 -37.09 29.36 -24.34
C ALA A 6 -35.59 29.19 -24.05
N ALA A 7 -35.24 28.08 -23.40
CA ALA A 7 -33.87 27.55 -23.33
C ALA A 7 -33.48 26.88 -24.67
N PRO A 8 -32.21 26.51 -24.83
CA PRO A 8 -31.96 25.08 -24.64
C PRO A 8 -30.71 24.77 -23.81
N ASP A 9 -30.88 23.74 -22.98
CA ASP A 9 -29.88 22.87 -22.40
C ASP A 9 -28.77 22.47 -23.38
N ALA A 10 -27.52 22.48 -22.88
CA ALA A 10 -26.47 21.60 -23.40
C ALA A 10 -25.48 21.27 -22.27
N MET A 11 -25.81 20.19 -21.56
CA MET A 11 -24.92 19.09 -21.19
C MET A 11 -23.53 19.47 -20.67
N SER A 12 -23.45 19.48 -19.34
CA SER A 12 -22.53 18.63 -18.57
C SER A 12 -21.51 17.85 -19.41
N LEU A 13 -20.31 18.41 -19.57
CA LEU A 13 -19.11 17.64 -19.93
C LEU A 13 -18.56 17.04 -18.64
N PHE A 14 -19.22 15.99 -18.17
CA PHE A 14 -18.57 15.01 -17.30
C PHE A 14 -17.32 14.53 -18.03
N ALA A 15 -16.15 14.75 -17.43
CA ALA A 15 -14.94 14.09 -17.85
C ALA A 15 -15.20 12.59 -17.92
N PRO A 16 -14.88 11.90 -19.03
CA PRO A 16 -15.05 10.46 -19.08
C PRO A 16 -14.11 9.86 -18.03
N GLU A 17 -14.71 9.08 -17.14
CA GLU A 17 -14.02 8.20 -16.20
C GLU A 17 -12.91 7.46 -16.95
N MET A 18 -11.66 7.77 -16.58
CA MET A 18 -10.51 6.96 -16.95
C MET A 18 -10.66 5.62 -16.24
N ALA A 19 -11.43 4.71 -16.82
CA ALA A 19 -11.42 3.32 -16.44
C ALA A 19 -10.00 2.79 -16.68
N GLU A 20 -9.20 2.79 -15.62
CA GLU A 20 -7.83 2.27 -15.63
C GLU A 20 -7.87 0.85 -16.19
N ASN A 21 -7.05 0.61 -17.22
CA ASN A 21 -7.00 -0.69 -17.89
C ASN A 21 -6.53 -1.76 -16.89
N PRO A 22 -7.34 -2.78 -16.57
CA PRO A 22 -7.07 -3.71 -15.47
C PRO A 22 -5.73 -4.45 -15.63
N LYS A 23 -5.23 -4.62 -16.86
CA LYS A 23 -3.90 -5.20 -17.12
C LYS A 23 -2.75 -4.27 -16.68
N VAL A 24 -2.87 -2.97 -16.93
CA VAL A 24 -1.85 -1.97 -16.54
C VAL A 24 -1.82 -1.82 -15.02
N GLU A 25 -2.97 -1.91 -14.37
CA GLU A 25 -3.06 -1.91 -12.91
C GLU A 25 -2.42 -3.17 -12.30
N GLU A 26 -2.63 -4.34 -12.91
CA GLU A 26 -2.01 -5.60 -12.49
C GLU A 26 -0.48 -5.58 -12.64
N GLU A 27 0.04 -5.07 -13.76
CA GLU A 27 1.49 -4.92 -13.99
C GLU A 27 2.14 -3.92 -13.01
N ARG A 28 1.49 -2.77 -12.74
CA ARG A 28 1.96 -1.81 -11.74
C ARG A 28 1.97 -2.42 -10.33
N ARG A 29 0.94 -3.18 -9.96
CA ARG A 29 0.87 -3.88 -8.67
C ARG A 29 1.98 -4.93 -8.53
N LEU A 30 2.32 -5.64 -9.61
CA LEU A 30 3.44 -6.60 -9.62
C LEU A 30 4.80 -5.92 -9.48
N ALA A 31 5.02 -4.79 -10.16
CA ALA A 31 6.24 -4.00 -10.02
C ALA A 31 6.42 -3.48 -8.58
N SER A 32 5.35 -2.92 -7.98
CA SER A 32 5.38 -2.48 -6.58
C SER A 32 5.64 -3.63 -5.59
N ARG A 33 5.29 -4.87 -5.95
CA ARG A 33 5.55 -6.05 -5.13
C ARG A 33 7.04 -6.34 -5.00
N GLU A 34 7.75 -6.39 -6.12
CA GLU A 34 9.17 -6.71 -6.14
C GLU A 34 10.00 -5.61 -5.46
N GLU A 35 9.58 -4.34 -5.63
CA GLU A 35 10.19 -3.20 -4.95
C GLU A 35 10.06 -3.30 -3.42
N ILE A 36 8.89 -3.69 -2.91
CA ILE A 36 8.66 -3.83 -1.46
C ILE A 36 9.42 -5.02 -0.88
N ASP A 37 9.46 -6.15 -1.59
CA ASP A 37 10.24 -7.31 -1.17
C ASP A 37 11.73 -6.99 -1.13
N GLU A 38 12.24 -6.28 -2.14
CA GLU A 38 13.62 -5.83 -2.18
C GLU A 38 13.93 -4.86 -1.04
N ARG A 39 13.06 -3.88 -0.81
CA ARG A 39 13.18 -2.94 0.31
C ARG A 39 13.20 -3.67 1.65
N ASN A 40 12.37 -4.69 1.85
CA ASN A 40 12.35 -5.48 3.08
C ASN A 40 13.65 -6.25 3.28
N ARG A 41 14.21 -6.84 2.22
CA ARG A 41 15.53 -7.49 2.27
C ARG A 41 16.63 -6.50 2.64
N GLN A 42 16.65 -5.35 1.98
CA GLN A 42 17.62 -4.29 2.25
C GLN A 42 17.52 -3.77 3.69
N PHE A 43 16.29 -3.63 4.20
CA PHE A 43 16.06 -3.24 5.59
C PHE A 43 16.68 -4.23 6.56
N LEU A 44 16.46 -5.53 6.41
CA LEU A 44 16.99 -6.54 7.33
C LEU A 44 18.53 -6.52 7.38
N VAL A 45 19.18 -6.40 6.21
CA VAL A 45 20.64 -6.29 6.11
C VAL A 45 21.16 -5.00 6.77
N ALA A 46 20.51 -3.86 6.48
CA ALA A 46 20.91 -2.58 7.05
C ALA A 46 20.67 -2.53 8.56
N ALA A 47 19.54 -3.07 9.04
CA ALA A 47 19.14 -3.07 10.44
C ALA A 47 20.12 -3.85 11.32
N GLU A 48 20.62 -5.00 10.83
CA GLU A 48 21.65 -5.77 11.53
C GLU A 48 22.98 -5.00 11.60
N ARG A 49 23.39 -4.37 10.48
CA ARG A 49 24.62 -3.56 10.43
C ARG A 49 24.56 -2.33 11.32
N ASP A 50 23.42 -1.65 11.32
CA ASP A 50 23.23 -0.35 11.98
C ASP A 50 22.79 -0.52 13.46
N GLY A 51 22.62 -1.77 13.93
CA GLY A 51 22.29 -2.09 15.32
C GLY A 51 20.86 -1.69 15.72
N ILE A 52 19.91 -1.75 14.78
CA ILE A 52 18.50 -1.45 15.04
C ILE A 52 17.94 -2.46 16.06
N ARG A 53 17.38 -1.95 17.16
CA ARG A 53 16.77 -2.80 18.19
C ARG A 53 15.26 -2.88 18.10
N LEU A 54 14.62 -1.84 17.58
CA LEU A 54 13.17 -1.75 17.43
C LEU A 54 12.79 -1.41 15.99
N ALA A 55 11.76 -2.08 15.49
CA ALA A 55 11.21 -1.83 14.17
C ALA A 55 9.69 -1.99 14.18
N ALA A 56 9.00 -1.26 13.32
CA ALA A 56 7.57 -1.41 13.09
C ALA A 56 7.34 -2.09 11.74
N VAL A 57 6.24 -2.84 11.66
CA VAL A 57 5.68 -3.25 10.37
C VAL A 57 4.59 -2.26 10.00
N MET A 58 4.80 -1.54 8.91
CA MET A 58 3.80 -0.66 8.31
C MET A 58 3.08 -1.41 7.20
N ILE A 59 1.83 -1.02 6.95
CA ILE A 59 0.99 -1.62 5.92
C ILE A 59 0.25 -0.54 5.13
N GLU A 60 -0.15 -0.83 3.90
CA GLU A 60 -1.09 0.02 3.16
C GLU A 60 -2.50 0.01 3.76
N GLU A 61 -3.25 1.08 3.48
CA GLU A 61 -4.59 1.35 4.02
C GLU A 61 -5.60 0.23 3.70
N ASP A 62 -5.46 -0.37 2.53
CA ASP A 62 -6.36 -1.40 2.00
C ASP A 62 -5.89 -2.84 2.34
N ALA A 63 -4.91 -2.98 3.24
CA ALA A 63 -4.34 -4.26 3.63
C ALA A 63 -5.38 -5.23 4.23
N CYS A 64 -5.15 -6.53 3.99
CA CYS A 64 -6.04 -7.60 4.47
C CYS A 64 -6.02 -7.71 6.01
N SER A 65 -7.03 -8.39 6.59
CA SER A 65 -7.14 -8.58 8.04
C SER A 65 -5.90 -9.23 8.68
N ALA A 66 -5.22 -10.14 7.96
CA ALA A 66 -3.99 -10.76 8.44
C ALA A 66 -2.80 -9.79 8.50
N CYS A 67 -2.77 -8.78 7.63
CA CYS A 67 -1.73 -7.75 7.63
C CYS A 67 -2.03 -6.66 8.67
N ARG A 68 -3.31 -6.33 8.89
CA ARG A 68 -3.74 -5.31 9.86
C ARG A 68 -3.34 -5.62 11.29
N VAL A 69 -3.26 -6.90 11.66
CA VAL A 69 -2.80 -7.28 13.01
C VAL A 69 -1.31 -7.02 13.25
N LEU A 70 -0.52 -6.73 12.21
CA LEU A 70 0.91 -6.49 12.33
C LEU A 70 1.31 -5.04 12.62
N ILE A 71 0.39 -4.08 12.64
CA ILE A 71 0.72 -2.66 12.89
C ILE A 71 1.12 -2.49 14.36
N LEU A 72 2.36 -2.88 14.67
CA LEU A 72 2.92 -2.96 16.01
C LEU A 72 4.43 -2.70 15.92
N ALA A 73 4.99 -2.28 17.06
CA ALA A 73 6.44 -2.25 17.27
C ALA A 73 6.91 -3.64 17.73
N TYR A 74 8.02 -4.09 17.16
CA TYR A 74 8.70 -5.34 17.49
C TYR A 74 10.14 -5.05 17.87
N GLU A 75 10.70 -5.86 18.76
CA GLU A 75 12.15 -5.99 18.82
C GLU A 75 12.64 -6.59 17.51
N PHE A 76 13.82 -6.18 17.04
CA PHE A 76 14.36 -6.63 15.76
C PHE A 76 14.46 -8.17 15.67
N ARG A 77 14.81 -8.81 16.78
CA ARG A 77 14.87 -10.28 16.91
C ARG A 77 13.52 -10.99 16.77
N ASP A 78 12.43 -10.28 17.05
CA ASP A 78 11.06 -10.80 17.06
C ASP A 78 10.26 -10.30 15.85
N LEU A 79 10.94 -9.73 14.85
CA LEU A 79 10.28 -9.25 13.65
C LEU A 79 9.61 -10.42 12.90
N PRO A 80 8.32 -10.29 12.55
CA PRO A 80 7.66 -11.29 11.73
C PRO A 80 8.28 -11.29 10.33
N ALA A 81 8.53 -12.48 9.79
CA ALA A 81 9.00 -12.61 8.42
C ALA A 81 7.93 -12.12 7.43
N LEU A 82 8.33 -11.21 6.54
CA LEU A 82 7.52 -10.75 5.42
C LEU A 82 8.01 -11.42 4.12
N PRO A 83 7.10 -11.79 3.20
CA PRO A 83 5.64 -11.64 3.28
C PRO A 83 4.98 -12.60 4.28
N LEU A 84 3.86 -12.17 4.86
CA LEU A 84 3.04 -13.02 5.72
C LEU A 84 2.45 -14.20 4.93
N GLN A 85 2.66 -15.42 5.43
CA GLN A 85 2.05 -16.62 4.84
C GLN A 85 0.51 -16.57 4.82
N ALA A 86 -0.10 -15.88 5.79
CA ALA A 86 -1.55 -15.75 5.91
C ALA A 86 -2.16 -14.62 5.04
N CYS A 87 -1.35 -13.89 4.26
CA CYS A 87 -1.86 -12.83 3.41
C CYS A 87 -2.76 -13.41 2.30
N ARG A 88 -4.03 -12.99 2.27
CA ARG A 88 -5.03 -13.50 1.32
C ARG A 88 -5.13 -12.70 0.02
N ARG A 89 -4.40 -11.60 -0.11
CA ARG A 89 -4.42 -10.80 -1.34
C ARG A 89 -3.56 -11.49 -2.40
N LEU A 90 -4.19 -11.93 -3.50
CA LEU A 90 -3.50 -12.16 -4.77
C LEU A 90 -3.02 -10.78 -5.27
N GLY A 91 -1.71 -10.55 -5.26
CA GLY A 91 -1.06 -9.23 -5.51
C GLY A 91 -0.34 -8.67 -4.29
N GLY A 92 -0.96 -8.75 -3.11
CA GLY A 92 -0.41 -9.42 -1.92
C GLY A 92 0.70 -8.87 -1.04
N ARG A 93 1.52 -7.87 -1.42
CA ARG A 93 2.67 -7.50 -0.56
C ARG A 93 2.82 -6.00 -0.42
N LEU A 94 2.18 -5.46 0.62
CA LEU A 94 2.19 -4.04 0.93
C LEU A 94 2.56 -3.80 2.40
N CYS A 95 3.28 -4.75 2.99
CA CYS A 95 3.82 -4.62 4.34
C CYS A 95 5.31 -4.37 4.23
N TRP A 96 5.82 -3.41 5.00
CA TRP A 96 7.24 -3.13 5.02
C TRP A 96 7.74 -2.79 6.42
N TYR A 97 9.03 -3.03 6.62
CA TYR A 97 9.70 -2.66 7.86
C TYR A 97 10.08 -1.17 7.88
N VAL A 98 10.01 -0.58 9.06
CA VAL A 98 10.47 0.78 9.35
C VAL A 98 11.26 0.75 10.67
N PRO A 99 12.45 1.35 10.74
CA PRO A 99 13.18 1.40 11.98
C PRO A 99 12.48 2.34 12.96
N LEU A 100 12.46 1.98 14.23
CA LEU A 100 12.02 2.88 15.29
C LEU A 100 13.25 3.41 16.05
N PRO A 101 13.26 4.69 16.43
CA PRO A 101 14.34 5.22 17.25
C PRO A 101 14.35 4.52 18.63
N ASP A 102 15.53 4.08 19.07
CA ASP A 102 15.76 3.73 20.48
C ASP A 102 15.53 5.02 21.29
N ARG A 103 14.52 5.02 22.15
CA ARG A 103 14.21 6.16 23.02
C ARG A 103 15.26 6.34 24.11
#